data_AF-S2DAC3-F1
#
_entry.id   AF-S2DAC3-F1
#
_cell.length_a   1.000
_cell.length_b   1.000
_cell.length_c   1.000
_cell.angle_alpha   90.00
_cell.angle_beta   90.00
_cell.angle_gamma   90.00
#
_symmetry.space_group_name_H-M   'P 1'
#
loop_
_entity.id
_entity.type
_entity.pdbx_description
1 polymer ?
#
loop_
_entity_poly.entity_id
_entity_poly.type
_entity_poly.pdbx_seq_one_letter_code
_entity_poly.pdbx_strand_id
1 'polypeptide(L)' 'MPKFIWVAEFSTQEKIKKHMAEGLIILDATEANIYNNKPLILSVYQKKMLLWDENNNELVNFPMELNDFCIYKNNLDGF' A
#
# COMPACT_ATOMS: atom_id res chain seq x y z
N MET A 1 -9.36 20.50 6.30
CA MET A 1 -9.80 19.40 5.43
C MET A 1 -9.50 18.09 6.12
N PRO A 2 -10.38 17.07 6.03
CA PRO A 2 -10.06 15.75 6.54
C PRO A 2 -8.82 15.21 5.82
N LYS A 3 -7.92 14.62 6.61
CA LYS A 3 -6.70 13.97 6.12
C LYS A 3 -7.06 12.51 5.85
N PHE A 4 -6.87 12.05 4.62
CA PHE A 4 -7.14 10.67 4.22
C PHE A 4 -5.85 9.94 3.88
N ILE A 5 -5.82 8.65 4.19
CA ILE A 5 -4.81 7.70 3.71
C ILE A 5 -5.55 6.67 2.88
N TRP A 6 -5.05 6.34 1.71
CA TRP A 6 -5.59 5.25 0.91
C TRP A 6 -4.82 3.98 1.20
N VAL A 7 -5.56 2.92 1.52
CA VAL A 7 -5.01 1.59 1.75
C VAL A 7 -5.66 0.64 0.75
N ALA A 8 -4.84 -0.03 -0.05
CA ALA A 8 -5.28 -1.00 -1.04
C ALA A 8 -4.56 -2.33 -0.83
N GLU A 9 -5.32 -3.42 -0.79
CA GLU A 9 -4.82 -4.78 -0.66
C GLU A 9 -4.85 -5.48 -2.02
N PHE A 10 -3.75 -6.14 -2.39
CA PHE A 10 -3.60 -6.87 -3.66
C PHE A 10 -3.81 -8.35 -3.44
N SER A 11 -4.53 -8.99 -4.35
CA SER A 11 -4.81 -10.42 -4.28
C SER A 11 -4.88 -11.02 -5.67
N THR A 12 -4.63 -12.34 -5.76
CA THR A 12 -4.92 -13.11 -6.96
C THR A 12 -6.38 -13.54 -6.99
N GLN A 13 -6.84 -13.98 -8.16
CA GLN A 13 -8.20 -14.51 -8.30
C GLN A 13 -8.45 -15.74 -7.41
N GLU A 14 -7.43 -16.56 -7.12
CA GLU A 14 -7.60 -17.69 -6.18
C GLU A 14 -7.63 -17.23 -4.72
N LYS A 15 -6.77 -16.27 -4.33
CA LYS A 15 -6.65 -15.80 -2.95
C LYS A 15 -7.83 -14.95 -2.51
N ILE A 16 -8.40 -14.14 -3.40
CA ILE A 16 -9.55 -13.28 -3.07
C ILE A 16 -10.79 -14.10 -2.70
N LYS A 17 -10.97 -15.30 -3.30
CA LYS A 17 -12.03 -16.26 -2.95
C LYS A 17 -11.89 -16.80 -1.53
N LYS A 18 -10.67 -16.77 -0.97
CA LYS A 18 -10.35 -17.16 0.41
C LYS A 18 -10.27 -15.96 1.36
N HIS A 19 -10.62 -14.76 0.89
CA HIS A 19 -10.45 -13.50 1.63
C HIS A 19 -9.01 -13.23 2.08
N MET A 20 -8.05 -13.59 1.23
CA MET A 20 -6.63 -13.38 1.47
C MET A 20 -6.05 -12.38 0.46
N ALA A 21 -5.02 -11.66 0.88
CA ALA A 21 -4.22 -10.76 0.07
C ALA A 21 -2.74 -11.12 0.19
N GLU A 22 -1.96 -10.72 -0.81
CA GLU A 22 -0.52 -10.96 -0.94
C GLU A 22 0.27 -9.67 -1.24
N GLY A 23 -0.39 -8.52 -1.16
CA GLY A 23 0.26 -7.23 -1.32
C GLY A 23 -0.54 -6.11 -0.70
N LEU A 24 0.14 -4.99 -0.46
CA LEU A 24 -0.40 -3.82 0.21
C LEU A 24 0.18 -2.55 -0.41
N ILE A 25 -0.66 -1.55 -0.68
CA ILE A 25 -0.22 -0.19 -1.01
C ILE A 25 -0.88 0.78 -0.02
N ILE A 26 -0.06 1.69 0.50
CA ILE A 26 -0.47 2.79 1.37
C ILE A 26 -0.04 4.10 0.69
N LEU A 27 -1.01 4.96 0.43
CA LEU A 27 -0.79 6.29 -0.15
C LEU A 27 -1.26 7.39 0.81
N ASP A 28 -0.44 8.42 0.94
CA ASP A 28 -0.85 9.69 1.52
C ASP A 28 -1.77 10.42 0.55
N ALA A 29 -3.05 10.57 0.92
CA ALA A 29 -4.04 11.31 0.13
C ALA A 29 -4.35 12.69 0.76
N THR A 30 -3.48 13.18 1.66
CA THR A 30 -3.66 14.44 2.40
C THR A 30 -3.18 15.67 1.64
N GLU A 31 -2.21 15.51 0.73
CA GLU A 31 -1.64 16.62 -0.03
C GLU A 31 -1.90 16.47 -1.54
N ALA A 32 -2.07 17.60 -2.23
CA ALA A 32 -2.25 17.65 -3.69
C ALA A 32 -0.96 17.34 -4.47
N ASN A 33 0.12 16.91 -3.80
CA ASN A 33 1.41 16.69 -4.42
C ASN A 33 1.44 15.37 -5.18
N ILE A 34 0.91 15.38 -6.40
CA ILE A 34 0.87 14.24 -7.32
C ILE A 34 2.21 14.00 -8.05
N TYR A 35 3.25 14.77 -7.75
CA TYR A 35 4.54 14.68 -8.44
C TYR A 35 5.46 13.64 -7.80
N ASN A 36 6.20 12.92 -8.64
CA ASN A 36 7.33 12.06 -8.27
C ASN A 36 7.03 10.98 -7.21
N ASN A 37 5.93 10.23 -7.29
CA ASN A 37 5.60 9.13 -6.37
C ASN A 37 5.64 9.48 -4.86
N LYS A 38 5.76 10.77 -4.49
CA LYS A 38 5.81 11.25 -3.11
C LYS A 38 4.61 10.82 -2.25
N PRO A 39 3.40 10.67 -2.81
CA PRO A 39 2.29 10.11 -2.05
C PRO A 39 2.50 8.66 -1.60
N LEU A 40 3.47 7.92 -2.14
CA LEU A 40 3.70 6.53 -1.75
C LEU A 40 4.36 6.46 -0.37
N ILE A 41 3.58 6.05 0.63
CA ILE A 41 4.10 5.71 1.96
C ILE A 41 4.76 4.33 1.91
N LEU A 42 4.09 3.34 1.30
CA LEU A 42 4.56 1.96 1.22
C LEU A 42 3.88 1.22 0.07
N SER A 43 4.63 0.40 -0.66
CA SER A 43 4.08 -0.68 -1.47
C SER A 43 4.83 -1.97 -1.19
N VAL A 44 4.13 -3.08 -0.98
CA VAL A 44 4.72 -4.41 -0.85
C VAL A 44 3.94 -5.37 -1.72
N TYR A 45 4.62 -5.99 -2.69
CA TYR A 45 4.03 -6.97 -3.60
C TYR A 45 5.12 -7.81 -4.24
N GLN A 46 4.86 -9.10 -4.50
CA GLN A 46 5.80 -10.03 -5.17
C GLN A 46 7.23 -10.01 -4.59
N LYS A 47 7.33 -10.12 -3.26
CA LYS A 47 8.62 -10.11 -2.52
C LYS A 47 9.45 -8.83 -2.65
N LYS A 48 8.82 -7.73 -3.07
CA LYS A 48 9.45 -6.42 -3.22
C LYS A 48 8.70 -5.41 -2.38
N MET A 49 9.44 -4.65 -1.59
CA MET A 49 8.97 -3.43 -0.96
C MET A 49 9.47 -2.23 -1.77
N LEU A 50 8.61 -1.26 -2.02
CA LEU A 50 8.93 0.02 -2.64
C LEU A 50 8.59 1.14 -1.66
N LEU A 51 9.53 2.07 -1.51
CA LEU A 51 9.41 3.25 -0.67
C LEU A 51 9.94 4.46 -1.44
N TRP A 52 9.37 5.63 -1.16
CA TRP A 52 9.94 6.89 -1.62
C TRP A 52 11.07 7.32 -0.67
N ASP A 53 12.28 7.51 -1.19
CA ASP A 53 13.40 8.08 -0.45
C ASP A 53 13.41 9.61 -0.65
N GLU A 54 13.04 10.33 0.40
CA GLU A 54 13.01 11.81 0.37
C GLU A 54 14.39 12.44 0.24
N ASN A 55 15.46 11.77 0.73
CA ASN A 55 16.80 12.34 0.71
C ASN A 55 17.38 12.35 -0.71
N ASN A 56 17.16 11.26 -1.44
CA ASN A 56 17.65 11.08 -2.80
C ASN A 56 16.59 11.41 -3.87
N ASN A 57 15.36 11.70 -3.46
CA ASN A 57 14.21 11.99 -4.32
C ASN A 57 14.02 10.91 -5.39
N GLU A 58 14.03 9.65 -4.95
CA GLU A 58 13.91 8.48 -5.81
C GLU A 58 13.05 7.37 -5.18
N LEU A 59 12.60 6.44 -6.02
CA LEU A 59 11.90 5.24 -5.57
C LEU A 59 12.91 4.13 -5.31
N VAL A 60 13.04 3.71 -4.05
CA VAL A 60 13.93 2.64 -3.65
C VAL A 60 13.19 1.31 -3.56
N ASN A 61 13.86 0.22 -3.90
CA ASN A 61 13.33 -1.13 -3.80
C ASN A 61 14.14 -1.96 -2.81
N PHE A 62 13.45 -2.78 -2.02
CA PHE A 62 14.05 -3.69 -1.07
C PHE A 62 13.46 -5.09 -1.23
N PRO A 63 14.28 -6.15 -1.13
CA PRO A 63 13.75 -7.49 -0.98
C PRO A 63 13.03 -7.60 0.37
N MET A 64 11.74 -7.93 0.35
CA MET A 64 10.94 -8.13 1.55
C MET A 64 9.88 -9.19 1.26
N GLU A 65 9.82 -10.23 2.09
CA GLU A 65 8.74 -11.20 2.01
C GLU A 65 7.54 -10.72 2.82
N LEU A 66 6.38 -10.66 2.17
CA LEU A 66 5.08 -10.49 2.82
C LEU A 66 4.35 -11.82 2.70
N ASN A 67 4.09 -12.45 3.84
CA ASN A 67 3.23 -13.61 3.87
C ASN A 67 1.79 -13.20 3.54
N ASP A 68 1.03 -14.14 2.99
CA ASP A 68 -0.39 -13.91 2.77
C ASP A 68 -1.08 -13.50 4.07
N PHE A 69 -2.01 -12.55 3.96
CA PHE A 69 -2.75 -12.01 5.09
C PHE A 69 -4.25 -11.94 4.79
N CYS A 70 -5.07 -11.87 5.83
CA CYS A 70 -6.52 -11.74 5.67
C CYS A 70 -6.88 -10.31 5.23
N ILE A 71 -7.70 -10.20 4.18
CA ILE A 71 -8.27 -8.93 3.70
C ILE A 71 -9.07 -8.28 4.82
N TYR A 72 -8.82 -6.99 5.05
CA TYR A 72 -9.55 -6.21 6.03
C TYR A 72 -10.92 -5.78 5.49
N LYS A 73 -12.00 -6.13 6.19
CA LYS A 73 -13.39 -5.94 5.70
C LYS A 73 -14.17 -4.79 6.33
N ASN A 74 -13.66 -4.20 7.41
CA ASN A 74 -14.40 -3.22 8.22
C ASN A 74 -13.71 -1.86 8.22
N ASN A 75 -13.15 -1.45 7.07
CA ASN A 75 -12.54 -0.14 6.97
C ASN A 75 -13.63 0.93 7.11
N LEU A 76 -13.46 1.84 8.08
CA LEU A 76 -14.40 2.92 8.42
C LEU A 76 -15.72 2.49 9.09
N ASP A 77 -15.85 1.23 9.51
CA ASP A 77 -17.05 0.76 10.21
C ASP A 77 -17.04 1.28 11.66
N GLY A 78 -17.83 2.32 11.93
CA GLY A 78 -17.85 3.04 13.22
C GLY A 78 -17.85 4.58 13.14
N PHE A 79 -17.86 5.15 11.92
CA PHE A 79 -18.17 6.57 11.67
C PHE A 79 -19.63 6.77 11.27
#